data_AF-A0A1I0Y051-F1
#
_entry.id   AF-A0A1I0Y051-F1
#
_cell.length_a   1.000
_cell.length_b   1.000
_cell.length_c   1.000
_cell.angle_alpha   90.00
_cell.angle_beta   90.00
_cell.angle_gamma   90.00
#
_symmetry.space_group_name_H-M   'P 1'
#
loop_
_entity.id
_entity.type
_entity.pdbx_description
1 polymer ?
#
loop_
_entity_poly.entity_id
_entity_poly.type
_entity_poly.pdbx_seq_one_letter_code
_entity_poly.pdbx_strand_id
1 'polypeptide(L)'
;MKLNKEVAEDLDLVIKDLLSNKSKVASVEDMKNHLFPDKPDAYLTSLFHHLNDHRPRLLFPEKNPTPDMFWKNDYLPAFYFQGGFTEVFKDQEKEKMILEEKRKLELEKLKYDVNNSKRIYKTYWWTFGFALTGFIYVIVRLGIWFFESN
;
A
#
# COMPACT_ATOMS: atom_id res chain seq x y z
N MET A 1 -10.77 -2.03 -3.21
CA MET A 1 -10.93 -2.71 -1.90
C MET A 1 -9.73 -3.65 -1.70
N LYS A 2 -9.23 -3.86 -0.47
CA LYS A 2 -8.15 -4.84 -0.24
C LYS A 2 -8.74 -6.25 -0.22
N LEU A 3 -8.09 -7.19 -0.91
CA LEU A 3 -8.50 -8.59 -0.90
C LEU A 3 -7.82 -9.28 0.26
N ASN A 4 -8.53 -10.19 0.92
CA ASN A 4 -7.89 -11.19 1.75
C ASN A 4 -7.69 -12.47 0.93
N LYS A 5 -6.89 -13.41 1.43
CA LYS A 5 -6.54 -14.63 0.70
C LYS A 5 -7.77 -15.47 0.36
N GLU A 6 -8.65 -15.69 1.33
CA GLU A 6 -9.86 -16.51 1.16
C GLU A 6 -10.81 -15.92 0.12
N VAL A 7 -11.04 -14.61 0.17
CA VAL A 7 -11.85 -13.88 -0.80
C VAL A 7 -11.23 -13.96 -2.20
N ALA A 8 -9.91 -13.84 -2.32
CA ALA A 8 -9.24 -13.96 -3.62
C ALA A 8 -9.41 -15.36 -4.23
N GLU A 9 -9.25 -16.41 -3.42
CA GLU A 9 -9.46 -17.81 -3.83
C GLU A 9 -10.93 -18.07 -4.21
N ASP A 10 -11.88 -17.59 -3.41
CA ASP A 10 -13.31 -17.73 -3.67
C ASP A 10 -13.74 -16.97 -4.94
N LEU A 11 -13.19 -15.78 -5.20
CA LEU A 11 -13.43 -15.04 -6.44
C LEU A 11 -12.91 -15.77 -7.67
N ASP A 12 -11.75 -16.43 -7.56
CA ASP A 12 -11.21 -17.26 -8.64
C ASP A 12 -12.07 -18.51 -8.90
N LEU A 13 -12.70 -19.08 -7.87
CA LEU A 13 -13.69 -20.15 -8.04
C LEU A 13 -14.94 -19.65 -8.78
N VAL A 14 -15.44 -18.45 -8.44
CA VAL A 14 -16.56 -17.82 -9.16
C VAL A 14 -16.22 -17.59 -10.63
N ILE A 15 -15.03 -17.04 -10.92
CA ILE A 15 -14.59 -16.86 -12.30
C ILE A 15 -14.47 -18.20 -13.02
N LYS A 16 -13.90 -19.22 -12.38
CA LYS A 16 -13.75 -20.54 -12.98
C LYS A 16 -15.11 -21.15 -13.37
N ASP A 17 -16.13 -21.01 -12.53
CA ASP A 17 -17.48 -21.49 -12.88
C ASP A 17 -18.09 -20.65 -14.01
N LEU A 18 -17.97 -19.31 -13.97
CA LEU A 18 -18.38 -18.39 -15.04
C LEU A 18 -17.74 -18.72 -16.39
N LEU A 19 -16.48 -19.20 -16.38
CA LEU A 19 -15.77 -19.61 -17.59
C LEU A 19 -16.22 -20.98 -18.11
N SER A 20 -16.92 -21.78 -17.31
CA SER A 20 -17.43 -23.08 -17.74
C SER A 20 -18.58 -22.94 -18.75
N ASN A 21 -18.70 -23.91 -19.67
CA ASN A 21 -19.76 -23.91 -20.69
C ASN A 21 -21.18 -24.17 -20.11
N LYS A 22 -21.27 -24.52 -18.83
CA LYS A 22 -22.53 -24.76 -18.11
C LYS A 22 -22.53 -23.96 -16.80
N SER A 23 -22.04 -22.72 -16.85
CA SER A 23 -22.03 -21.88 -15.66
C SER A 23 -23.43 -21.78 -15.08
N LYS A 24 -23.51 -21.92 -13.76
CA LYS A 24 -24.75 -21.74 -13.02
C LYS A 24 -24.73 -20.49 -12.17
N VAL A 25 -23.62 -19.75 -12.15
CA VAL A 25 -23.33 -18.71 -11.16
C VAL A 25 -23.52 -17.33 -11.76
N ALA A 26 -24.78 -16.91 -11.94
CA ALA A 26 -25.11 -15.60 -12.50
C ALA A 26 -25.49 -14.56 -11.42
N SER A 27 -25.83 -15.01 -10.21
CA SER A 27 -26.34 -14.18 -9.11
C SER A 27 -25.81 -14.61 -7.74
N VAL A 28 -26.15 -13.84 -6.70
CA VAL A 28 -25.86 -14.18 -5.29
C VAL A 28 -26.59 -15.47 -4.88
N GLU A 29 -27.86 -15.62 -5.25
CA GLU A 29 -28.62 -16.87 -5.05
C GLU A 29 -27.91 -18.07 -5.68
N ASP A 30 -27.37 -17.91 -6.88
CA ASP A 30 -26.69 -19.00 -7.56
C ASP A 30 -25.37 -19.36 -6.88
N MET A 31 -24.59 -18.34 -6.47
CA MET A 31 -23.38 -18.55 -5.67
C MET A 31 -23.71 -19.33 -4.40
N LYS A 32 -24.80 -18.98 -3.72
CA LYS A 32 -25.27 -19.66 -2.51
C LYS A 32 -25.65 -21.11 -2.79
N ASN A 33 -26.41 -21.36 -3.85
CA ASN A 33 -26.95 -22.68 -4.13
C ASN A 33 -25.92 -23.66 -4.74
N HIS A 34 -24.91 -23.16 -5.45
CA HIS A 34 -23.99 -23.99 -6.25
C HIS A 34 -22.55 -24.01 -5.74
N LEU A 35 -21.99 -22.85 -5.36
CA LEU A 35 -20.58 -22.76 -4.98
C LEU A 35 -20.37 -22.72 -3.46
N PHE A 36 -21.21 -21.99 -2.74
CA PHE A 36 -20.95 -21.58 -1.37
C PHE A 36 -22.21 -21.70 -0.47
N PRO A 37 -22.76 -22.92 -0.30
CA PRO A 37 -23.98 -23.14 0.49
C PRO A 37 -23.82 -22.74 1.96
N ASP A 38 -22.61 -22.86 2.51
CA ASP A 38 -22.34 -22.59 3.91
C ASP A 38 -21.99 -21.12 4.21
N LYS A 39 -21.77 -20.29 3.18
CA LYS A 39 -21.37 -18.88 3.35
C LYS A 39 -22.59 -17.97 3.54
N PRO A 40 -22.52 -16.94 4.40
CA PRO A 40 -23.65 -16.03 4.60
C PRO A 40 -23.87 -15.13 3.38
N ASP A 41 -25.12 -14.71 3.12
CA ASP A 41 -25.46 -13.92 1.94
C ASP A 41 -24.68 -12.60 1.88
N ALA A 42 -24.44 -11.96 3.02
CA ALA A 42 -23.61 -10.76 3.11
C ALA A 42 -22.18 -10.97 2.58
N TYR A 43 -21.60 -12.15 2.78
CA TYR A 43 -20.29 -12.51 2.24
C TYR A 43 -20.37 -12.65 0.72
N LEU A 44 -21.38 -13.33 0.20
CA LEU A 44 -21.58 -13.52 -1.24
C LEU A 44 -21.86 -12.19 -1.97
N THR A 45 -22.63 -11.30 -1.36
CA THR A 45 -22.82 -9.92 -1.84
C THR A 45 -21.49 -9.16 -1.84
N SER A 46 -20.62 -9.36 -0.85
CA SER A 46 -19.28 -8.76 -0.86
C SER A 46 -18.41 -9.28 -2.00
N LEU A 47 -18.47 -10.58 -2.32
CA LEU A 47 -17.79 -11.15 -3.50
C LEU A 47 -18.32 -10.52 -4.79
N PHE A 48 -19.64 -10.31 -4.90
CA PHE A 48 -20.26 -9.61 -6.01
C PHE A 48 -19.69 -8.19 -6.17
N HIS A 49 -19.59 -7.44 -5.08
CA HIS A 49 -19.00 -6.10 -5.09
C HIS A 49 -17.52 -6.12 -5.49
N HIS A 50 -16.73 -7.08 -4.99
CA HIS A 50 -15.33 -7.23 -5.39
C HIS A 50 -15.17 -7.51 -6.90
N LEU A 51 -16.02 -8.36 -7.47
CA LEU A 51 -16.05 -8.62 -8.91
C LEU A 51 -16.40 -7.37 -9.72
N ASN A 52 -17.25 -6.50 -9.17
CA ASN A 52 -17.63 -5.27 -9.83
C ASN A 52 -16.53 -4.19 -9.73
N ASP A 53 -15.92 -4.04 -8.56
CA ASP A 53 -14.92 -3.01 -8.23
C ASP A 53 -13.59 -3.21 -8.95
N HIS A 54 -13.18 -4.45 -9.24
CA HIS A 54 -11.90 -4.76 -9.90
C HIS A 54 -11.94 -4.68 -11.43
N ARG A 55 -12.99 -4.08 -12.02
CA ARG A 55 -13.11 -3.85 -13.46
C ARG A 55 -12.39 -2.57 -13.88
N PRO A 56 -11.69 -2.60 -15.02
CA PRO A 56 -11.96 -1.62 -16.07
C PRO A 56 -12.66 -2.34 -17.22
N ARG A 57 -13.95 -2.04 -17.42
CA ARG A 57 -14.77 -2.38 -18.60
C ARG A 57 -15.14 -3.86 -18.83
N LEU A 58 -15.90 -4.43 -17.91
CA LEU A 58 -16.86 -5.52 -18.25
C LEU A 58 -18.27 -4.93 -18.57
N LEU A 59 -18.34 -3.73 -19.16
CA LEU A 59 -19.58 -3.06 -19.52
C LEU A 59 -19.47 -2.41 -20.91
N PHE A 60 -20.29 -2.86 -21.85
CA PHE A 60 -21.19 -2.06 -22.72
C PHE A 60 -22.13 -3.01 -23.50
N PRO A 61 -23.34 -2.56 -23.90
CA PRO A 61 -24.57 -3.13 -23.37
C PRO A 61 -25.54 -3.60 -24.48
N GLU A 62 -26.41 -4.57 -24.18
CA GLU A 62 -27.77 -4.46 -24.72
C GLU A 62 -28.56 -3.44 -23.90
N LYS A 63 -29.53 -2.80 -24.56
CA LYS A 63 -30.15 -1.52 -24.19
C LYS A 63 -30.66 -1.38 -22.75
N ASN A 64 -30.86 -2.46 -22.00
CA ASN A 64 -31.40 -2.44 -20.63
C ASN A 64 -30.62 -3.39 -19.70
N PRO A 65 -29.52 -2.97 -19.07
CA PRO A 65 -28.85 -3.78 -18.05
C PRO A 65 -29.69 -3.86 -16.77
N THR A 66 -29.98 -5.07 -16.29
CA THR A 66 -30.44 -5.29 -14.91
C THR A 66 -29.24 -5.26 -13.96
N PRO A 67 -29.37 -4.77 -12.71
CA PRO A 67 -28.23 -4.56 -11.81
C PRO A 67 -27.51 -5.83 -11.33
N ASP A 68 -28.13 -7.01 -11.50
CA ASP A 68 -27.84 -8.17 -10.65
C ASP A 68 -27.17 -9.37 -11.35
N MET A 69 -26.60 -9.22 -12.56
CA MET A 69 -26.04 -10.38 -13.30
C MET A 69 -24.55 -10.27 -13.66
N PHE A 70 -23.82 -11.37 -13.45
CA PHE A 70 -22.46 -11.59 -13.93
C PHE A 70 -22.46 -12.12 -15.37
N TRP A 71 -21.64 -11.55 -16.25
CA TRP A 71 -21.48 -12.05 -17.62
C TRP A 71 -20.02 -12.30 -17.98
N LYS A 72 -19.77 -13.46 -18.58
CA LYS A 72 -18.48 -13.89 -19.14
C LYS A 72 -18.11 -13.00 -20.33
N ASN A 73 -17.09 -12.17 -20.18
CA ASN A 73 -16.47 -11.42 -21.28
C ASN A 73 -15.21 -12.18 -21.76
N ASP A 74 -14.76 -11.93 -22.99
CA ASP A 74 -13.53 -12.43 -23.59
C ASP A 74 -12.27 -12.08 -22.77
N TYR A 75 -12.32 -11.02 -21.97
CA TYR A 75 -11.23 -10.63 -21.05
C TYR A 75 -11.19 -11.45 -19.76
N LEU A 76 -12.32 -12.04 -19.35
CA LEU A 76 -12.39 -12.83 -18.11
C LEU A 76 -11.54 -14.12 -18.18
N PRO A 77 -11.52 -14.88 -19.30
CA PRO A 77 -10.56 -15.97 -19.49
C PRO A 77 -9.12 -15.50 -19.38
N ALA A 78 -8.76 -14.40 -20.07
CA ALA A 78 -7.39 -13.89 -20.06
C ALA A 78 -6.95 -13.49 -18.65
N PHE A 79 -7.81 -12.79 -17.90
CA PHE A 79 -7.57 -12.42 -16.50
C PHE A 79 -7.35 -13.66 -15.61
N TYR A 80 -8.22 -14.67 -15.73
CA TYR A 80 -8.08 -15.91 -14.98
C TYR A 80 -6.79 -16.65 -15.31
N PHE A 81 -6.43 -16.78 -16.60
CA PHE A 81 -5.19 -17.44 -17.02
C PHE A 81 -3.92 -16.68 -16.61
N GLN A 82 -4.01 -15.37 -16.38
CA GLN A 82 -2.92 -14.57 -15.81
C GLN A 82 -2.78 -14.69 -14.29
N GLY A 83 -3.60 -15.53 -13.64
CA GLY A 83 -3.53 -15.81 -12.21
C GLY A 83 -4.66 -15.19 -11.38
N GLY A 84 -5.61 -14.50 -12.02
CA GLY A 84 -6.86 -14.07 -11.40
C GLY A 84 -6.70 -13.17 -10.18
N PHE A 85 -7.66 -13.24 -9.26
CA PHE A 85 -7.64 -12.49 -8.01
C PHE A 85 -6.56 -12.96 -7.05
N THR A 86 -6.14 -14.23 -7.13
CA THR A 86 -5.00 -14.74 -6.36
C THR A 86 -3.72 -13.98 -6.69
N GLU A 87 -3.45 -13.68 -7.96
CA GLU A 87 -2.26 -12.89 -8.32
C GLU A 87 -2.39 -11.43 -7.87
N VAL A 88 -3.59 -10.84 -7.97
CA VAL A 88 -3.87 -9.51 -7.41
C VAL A 88 -3.58 -9.47 -5.91
N PHE A 89 -3.99 -10.50 -5.16
CA PHE A 89 -3.70 -10.61 -3.73
C PHE A 89 -2.19 -10.70 -3.46
N LYS A 90 -1.45 -11.53 -4.21
CA LYS A 90 0.00 -11.62 -4.06
C LYS A 90 0.70 -10.29 -4.30
N ASP A 91 0.27 -9.53 -5.30
CA ASP A 91 0.84 -8.23 -5.59
C ASP A 91 0.54 -7.22 -4.46
N GLN A 92 -0.67 -7.25 -3.89
CA GLN A 92 -1.01 -6.47 -2.69
C GLN A 92 -0.12 -6.84 -1.48
N GLU A 93 0.19 -8.13 -1.29
CA GLU A 93 1.10 -8.56 -0.23
C GLU A 93 2.55 -8.10 -0.48
N LYS A 94 3.05 -8.21 -1.71
CA LYS A 94 4.38 -7.70 -2.09
C LYS A 94 4.48 -6.21 -1.81
N GLU A 95 3.51 -5.42 -2.25
CA GLU A 95 3.46 -3.98 -2.00
C GLU A 95 3.44 -3.66 -0.50
N LYS A 96 2.67 -4.41 0.28
CA LYS A 96 2.60 -4.25 1.74
C LYS A 96 3.97 -4.53 2.38
N MET A 97 4.64 -5.61 2.01
CA MET A 97 5.97 -5.94 2.53
C MET A 97 7.00 -4.84 2.19
N ILE A 98 6.99 -4.36 0.94
CA ILE A 98 7.88 -3.27 0.51
C ILE A 98 7.59 -2.00 1.31
N LEU A 99 6.32 -1.68 1.57
CA LEU A 99 5.94 -0.51 2.36
C LEU A 99 6.37 -0.64 3.83
N GLU A 100 6.21 -1.82 4.42
CA GLU A 100 6.66 -2.11 5.79
C GLU A 100 8.18 -2.00 5.92
N GLU A 101 8.93 -2.51 4.94
CA GLU A 101 10.39 -2.38 4.88
C GLU A 101 10.81 -0.91 4.74
N LYS A 102 10.17 -0.14 3.85
CA LYS A 102 10.42 1.30 3.73
C LYS A 102 10.17 2.04 5.04
N ARG A 103 9.04 1.78 5.70
CA ARG A 103 8.73 2.38 7.01
C ARG A 103 9.76 2.02 8.07
N LYS A 104 10.23 0.77 8.09
CA LYS A 104 11.28 0.34 9.01
C LYS A 104 12.58 1.10 8.77
N LEU A 105 13.01 1.23 7.52
CA LEU A 105 14.21 1.98 7.14
C LEU A 105 14.09 3.47 7.48
N GLU A 106 12.91 4.07 7.28
CA GLU A 106 12.62 5.45 7.67
C GLU A 106 12.73 5.64 9.19
N LEU A 107 12.18 4.70 9.98
CA LEU A 107 12.29 4.74 11.44
C LEU A 107 13.74 4.56 11.91
N GLU A 108 14.51 3.70 11.26
CA GLU A 108 15.94 3.57 11.55
C GLU A 108 16.71 4.84 11.23
N LYS A 109 16.46 5.46 10.07
CA LYS A 109 17.03 6.76 9.70
C LYS A 109 16.69 7.84 10.73
N LEU A 110 15.43 7.96 11.12
CA LEU A 110 14.99 8.90 12.16
C LEU A 110 15.74 8.68 13.49
N LYS A 111 15.96 7.43 13.89
CA LYS A 111 16.76 7.12 15.10
C LYS A 111 18.20 7.60 14.97
N TYR A 112 18.83 7.39 13.81
CA TYR A 112 20.17 7.89 13.54
C TYR A 112 20.22 9.42 13.56
N ASP A 113 19.26 10.09 12.94
CA ASP A 113 19.17 11.56 12.92
C ASP A 113 18.99 12.13 14.33
N VAL A 114 18.14 11.51 15.16
CA VAL A 114 17.96 11.88 16.57
C VAL A 114 19.24 11.67 17.36
N ASN A 115 19.91 10.53 17.19
CA ASN A 115 21.17 10.26 17.89
C ASN A 115 22.29 11.21 17.47
N ASN A 116 22.38 11.53 16.18
CA ASN A 116 23.33 12.50 15.67
C ASN A 116 23.03 13.90 16.22
N SER A 117 21.76 14.31 16.22
CA SER A 117 21.33 15.59 16.80
C SER A 117 21.67 15.70 18.28
N LYS A 118 21.46 14.62 19.06
CA LYS A 118 21.89 14.55 20.47
C LYS A 118 23.41 14.68 20.62
N ARG A 119 24.18 14.04 19.75
CA ARG A 119 25.65 14.14 19.75
C ARG A 119 26.08 15.59 19.48
N ILE A 120 25.55 16.20 18.43
CA ILE A 120 25.80 17.60 18.07
C ILE A 120 25.47 18.52 19.24
N TYR A 121 24.28 18.36 19.85
CA TYR A 121 23.88 19.16 21.01
C TYR A 121 24.86 19.03 22.19
N LYS A 122 25.36 17.81 22.47
CA LYS A 122 26.34 17.58 23.54
C LYS A 122 27.69 18.23 23.24
N THR A 123 28.14 18.20 21.99
CA THR A 123 29.44 18.77 21.58
C THR A 123 29.35 20.27 21.30
N TYR A 124 28.15 20.82 21.12
CA TYR A 124 27.91 22.23 20.81
C TYR A 124 28.54 23.18 21.82
N TRP A 125 28.43 22.90 23.13
CA TRP A 125 29.03 23.75 24.16
C TRP A 125 30.56 23.81 24.07
N TRP A 126 31.20 22.72 23.63
CA TRP A 126 32.64 22.70 23.41
C TRP A 126 33.04 23.52 22.19
N THR A 127 32.37 23.34 21.05
CA THR A 127 32.66 24.13 19.83
C THR A 127 32.36 25.61 20.05
N PHE A 128 31.27 25.93 20.74
CA PHE A 128 30.94 27.30 21.15
C PHE A 128 32.01 27.88 22.08
N GLY A 129 32.50 27.10 23.06
CA GLY A 129 33.58 27.52 23.96
C GLY A 129 34.88 27.84 23.22
N PHE A 130 35.32 26.98 22.29
CA PHE A 130 36.51 27.24 21.47
C PHE A 130 36.35 28.47 20.57
N ALA A 131 35.16 28.66 20.00
CA ALA A 131 34.88 29.84 19.19
C ALA A 131 34.94 31.12 20.04
N LEU A 132 34.37 31.08 21.25
CA LEU A 132 34.35 32.22 22.18
C LEU A 132 35.76 32.58 22.65
N THR A 133 36.60 31.60 22.99
CA THR A 133 37.99 31.87 23.41
C THR A 133 38.82 32.49 22.28
N GLY A 134 38.67 31.98 21.05
CA GLY A 134 39.29 32.57 19.86
C GLY A 134 38.82 34.00 19.62
N PHE A 135 37.52 34.26 19.76
CA PHE A 135 36.94 35.59 19.61
C PHE A 135 37.49 36.59 20.65
N ILE A 136 37.55 36.18 21.93
CA ILE A 136 38.12 37.01 23.00
C ILE A 136 39.61 37.30 22.74
N TYR A 137 40.37 36.29 22.31
CA TYR A 137 41.79 36.47 21.97
C TYR A 137 42.00 37.54 20.88
N VAL A 138 41.19 37.50 19.82
CA VAL A 138 41.25 38.48 18.73
C VAL A 138 40.92 39.89 19.24
N ILE A 139 39.88 40.05 20.07
CA ILE A 139 39.53 41.35 20.66
C ILE A 139 40.67 41.90 21.53
N VAL A 140 41.23 41.07 22.42
CA VAL A 140 42.34 41.49 23.29
C VAL A 140 43.55 41.90 22.44
N ARG A 141 43.89 41.12 21.41
CA ARG A 141 45.02 41.43 20.53
C ARG A 141 44.82 42.74 19.76
N LEU A 142 43.61 42.99 19.26
CA LEU A 142 43.26 44.25 18.61
C LEU A 142 43.32 45.43 19.56
N GLY A 143 42.85 45.26 20.80
CA GLY A 143 42.94 46.30 21.83
C GLY A 143 44.37 46.68 22.16
N ILE A 144 45.25 45.69 22.38
CA ILE A 144 46.69 45.92 22.61
C ILE A 144 47.30 46.68 21.44
N TRP A 145 47.05 46.23 20.21
CA TRP A 145 47.57 46.88 19.00
C TRP A 145 47.11 48.34 18.87
N PHE A 146 45.85 48.63 19.24
CA PHE A 146 45.30 49.99 19.19
C PHE A 146 45.95 50.93 20.23
N PHE A 147 46.31 50.41 21.41
CA PHE A 147 47.04 51.18 22.43
C PHE A 147 48.53 51.32 22.11
N GLU A 148 49.15 50.38 21.39
CA GLU A 148 50.54 50.48 20.93
C GLU A 148 50.69 51.45 19.72
N SER A 149 49.62 51.65 18.95
CA SER A 149 49.63 52.47 17.73
C SER A 149 49.19 53.93 17.95
N ASN A 150 48.74 54.29 19.15
CA ASN A 150 48.42 55.66 19.59
C ASN A 150 49.45 56.15 20.61
#